data_AF-A0A1Q4YAG9-F1
#
_entry.id   AF-A0A1Q4YAG9-F1
#
_cell.length_a   1.000
_cell.length_b   1.000
_cell.length_c   1.000
_cell.angle_alpha   90.00
_cell.angle_beta   90.00
_cell.angle_gamma   90.00
#
_symmetry.space_group_name_H-M   'P 1'
#
loop_
_entity.id
_entity.type
_entity.pdbx_description
1 polymer ?
#
loop_
_entity_poly.entity_id
_entity_poly.type
_entity_poly.pdbx_seq_one_letter_code
_entity_poly.pdbx_strand_id
1 'polypeptide(L)'
;MRGLGFGAVVLGLTAGLLTPVGASAAEVEVVRSVGVQLPVADLRAIELDEDRGRLYVAQGVGGGDPLVVTDLDGRPVTQVPAVTDLSDLVLSDDRRTLLAAQGFAGVVAVDADTLTVAARYPAPEGACVYTVEPSGDKVVGGFVDCGLGTGRGRGEARAAAPRRAGRPTSPPEPRTATPDP
;
A
#
# COMPACT_ATOMS: atom_id res chain seq x y z
N MET A 1 -50.98 -30.28 -51.73
CA MET A 1 -50.26 -29.05 -52.11
C MET A 1 -50.71 -27.96 -51.15
N ARG A 2 -49.99 -27.76 -50.02
CA ARG A 2 -49.05 -26.65 -49.78
C ARG A 2 -49.62 -25.27 -50.15
N GLY A 3 -50.07 -24.52 -49.15
CA GLY A 3 -50.26 -23.06 -49.19
C GLY A 3 -49.73 -22.49 -47.87
N LEU A 4 -48.60 -21.78 -47.94
CA LEU A 4 -47.87 -21.21 -46.81
C LEU A 4 -48.61 -19.98 -46.24
N GLY A 5 -48.75 -19.95 -44.90
CA GLY A 5 -49.19 -18.77 -44.17
C GLY A 5 -48.04 -17.78 -43.96
N PHE A 6 -48.30 -16.51 -44.22
CA PHE A 6 -47.40 -15.40 -43.88
C PHE A 6 -47.64 -15.00 -42.42
N GLY A 7 -46.71 -15.36 -41.54
CA GLY A 7 -46.66 -14.86 -40.17
C GLY A 7 -45.94 -13.50 -40.15
N ALA A 8 -46.67 -12.45 -39.75
CA ALA A 8 -46.08 -11.15 -39.46
C ALA A 8 -45.35 -11.22 -38.12
N VAL A 9 -44.03 -11.03 -38.13
CA VAL A 9 -43.22 -10.86 -36.92
C VAL A 9 -43.26 -9.38 -36.53
N VAL A 10 -43.92 -9.06 -35.43
CA VAL A 10 -43.88 -7.73 -34.83
C VAL A 10 -42.64 -7.66 -33.92
N LEU A 11 -41.60 -6.94 -34.37
CA LEU A 11 -40.47 -6.56 -33.51
C LEU A 11 -40.94 -5.51 -32.49
N GLY A 12 -41.15 -5.94 -31.25
CA GLY A 12 -41.32 -5.03 -30.12
C GLY A 12 -39.96 -4.43 -29.72
N LEU A 13 -39.71 -3.19 -30.12
CA LEU A 13 -38.56 -2.40 -29.67
C LEU A 13 -38.92 -1.75 -28.33
N THR A 14 -38.65 -2.41 -27.20
CA THR A 14 -38.73 -1.75 -25.89
C THR A 14 -37.54 -0.83 -25.71
N ALA A 15 -37.74 0.46 -25.99
CA ALA A 15 -36.85 1.53 -25.59
C ALA A 15 -36.87 1.65 -24.06
N GLY A 16 -35.99 0.91 -23.39
CA GLY A 16 -35.68 1.13 -21.98
C GLY A 16 -34.99 2.48 -21.83
N LEU A 17 -35.68 3.45 -21.21
CA LEU A 17 -35.05 4.69 -20.76
C LEU A 17 -33.94 4.34 -19.77
N LEU A 18 -32.69 4.43 -20.22
CA LEU A 18 -31.54 4.50 -19.34
C LEU A 18 -31.54 5.90 -18.74
N THR A 19 -32.12 6.07 -17.55
CA THR A 19 -31.84 7.26 -16.74
C THR A 19 -30.36 7.22 -16.36
N PRO A 20 -29.52 8.19 -16.76
CA PRO A 20 -28.20 8.29 -16.20
C PRO A 20 -28.37 8.57 -14.72
N VAL A 21 -28.05 7.59 -13.87
CA VAL A 21 -27.80 7.84 -12.46
C VAL A 21 -26.55 8.70 -12.44
N GLY A 22 -26.77 10.02 -12.45
CA GLY A 22 -25.71 10.98 -12.17
C GLY A 22 -25.21 10.67 -10.78
N ALA A 23 -24.03 10.06 -10.70
CA ALA A 23 -23.26 10.02 -9.47
C ALA A 23 -23.02 11.47 -9.08
N SER A 24 -23.86 11.98 -8.17
CA SER A 24 -23.55 13.19 -7.43
C SER A 24 -22.31 12.84 -6.63
N ALA A 25 -21.14 13.23 -7.15
CA ALA A 25 -19.93 13.23 -6.36
C ALA A 25 -20.25 14.08 -5.12
N ALA A 26 -20.29 13.44 -3.95
CA ALA A 26 -20.41 14.17 -2.70
C ALA A 26 -19.26 15.19 -2.68
N GLU A 27 -19.60 16.46 -2.55
CA GLU A 27 -18.61 17.51 -2.42
C GLU A 27 -17.83 17.24 -1.14
N VAL A 28 -16.52 16.98 -1.26
CA VAL A 28 -15.65 16.78 -0.11
C VAL A 28 -15.53 18.13 0.59
N GLU A 29 -16.22 18.27 1.72
CA GLU A 29 -16.06 19.45 2.56
C GLU A 29 -14.62 19.46 3.10
N VAL A 30 -13.83 20.44 2.65
CA VAL A 30 -12.50 20.66 3.19
C VAL A 30 -12.64 21.20 4.59
N VAL A 31 -12.53 20.31 5.57
CA VAL A 31 -12.62 20.67 6.99
C VAL A 31 -11.37 21.45 7.38
N ARG A 32 -11.55 22.62 8.02
CA ARG A 32 -10.44 23.44 8.53
C ARG A 32 -10.00 22.96 9.91
N SER A 33 -9.50 21.73 10.00
CA SER A 33 -8.90 21.19 11.22
C SER A 33 -7.50 20.64 10.92
N VAL A 34 -6.54 20.95 11.79
CA VAL A 34 -5.17 20.45 11.73
C VAL A 34 -4.95 19.23 12.63
N GLY A 35 -6.03 18.68 13.20
CA GLY A 35 -6.00 17.45 14.00
C GLY A 35 -5.32 17.61 15.37
N VAL A 36 -4.81 16.50 15.90
CA VAL A 36 -4.06 16.43 17.16
C VAL A 36 -2.56 16.35 16.90
N GLN A 37 -1.75 16.70 17.90
CA GLN A 37 -0.31 16.48 17.82
C GLN A 37 0.02 14.97 17.81
N LEU A 38 0.75 14.53 16.79
CA LEU A 38 1.19 13.14 16.69
C LEU A 38 2.26 12.80 17.76
N PRO A 39 2.28 11.57 18.28
CA PRO A 39 3.19 11.15 19.35
C PRO A 39 4.58 10.78 18.82
N VAL A 40 5.26 11.73 18.16
CA VAL A 40 6.57 11.54 17.53
C VAL A 40 7.56 12.63 17.89
N ALA A 41 8.85 12.29 17.89
CA ALA A 41 9.94 13.20 18.26
C ALA A 41 10.58 13.92 17.05
N ASP A 42 10.67 13.26 15.90
CA ASP A 42 11.27 13.79 14.67
C ASP A 42 10.45 13.38 13.44
N LEU A 43 9.33 14.06 13.17
CA LEU A 43 8.46 13.75 12.02
C LEU A 43 9.17 13.95 10.68
N ARG A 44 9.20 12.92 9.82
CA ARG A 44 9.74 13.01 8.45
C ARG A 44 8.72 12.83 7.35
N ALA A 45 7.90 11.79 7.44
CA ALA A 45 6.89 11.47 6.45
C ALA A 45 5.67 10.84 7.14
N ILE A 46 4.52 10.95 6.47
CA ILE A 46 3.28 10.28 6.86
C ILE A 46 2.70 9.58 5.65
N GLU A 47 2.09 8.42 5.86
CA GLU A 47 1.31 7.71 4.84
C GLU A 47 -0.03 7.29 5.41
N LEU A 48 -1.07 7.51 4.62
CA LEU A 48 -2.44 7.29 5.01
C LEU A 48 -2.93 5.91 4.57
N ASP A 49 -3.40 5.13 5.54
CA ASP A 49 -4.11 3.89 5.29
C ASP A 49 -5.58 3.94 5.69
N GLU A 50 -6.41 4.56 4.85
CA GLU A 50 -7.85 4.74 5.09
C GLU A 50 -8.59 3.41 5.29
N ASP A 51 -8.29 2.39 4.48
CA ASP A 51 -8.95 1.08 4.56
C ASP A 51 -8.76 0.41 5.93
N ARG A 52 -7.58 0.60 6.55
CA ARG A 52 -7.29 0.10 7.89
C ARG A 52 -7.51 1.12 8.99
N GLY A 53 -7.88 2.35 8.64
CA GLY A 53 -7.98 3.47 9.57
C GLY A 53 -6.67 3.81 10.27
N ARG A 54 -5.54 3.71 9.58
CA ARG A 54 -4.19 3.89 10.14
C ARG A 54 -3.45 5.06 9.49
N LEU A 55 -2.60 5.70 10.27
CA LEU A 55 -1.57 6.62 9.79
C LEU A 55 -0.21 6.05 10.18
N TYR A 56 0.66 5.87 9.18
CA TYR A 56 2.04 5.46 9.39
C TYR A 56 2.94 6.69 9.46
N VAL A 57 3.84 6.75 10.44
CA VAL A 57 4.64 7.95 10.71
C VAL A 57 6.12 7.60 10.79
N ALA A 58 6.91 8.13 9.85
CA ALA A 58 8.36 8.01 9.85
C ALA A 58 8.95 8.98 10.87
N GLN A 59 9.87 8.44 11.66
CA GLN A 59 10.69 9.22 12.58
C GLN A 59 12.15 9.23 12.11
N GLY A 60 12.78 10.39 12.13
CA GLY A 60 14.01 10.66 11.39
C GLY A 60 15.24 9.84 11.77
N VAL A 61 16.23 9.92 10.88
CA VAL A 61 17.43 9.07 10.91
C VAL A 61 18.44 9.54 11.95
N GLY A 62 18.94 8.62 12.76
CA GLY A 62 20.06 8.81 13.70
C GLY A 62 19.64 8.82 15.17
N GLY A 63 18.34 8.86 15.45
CA GLY A 63 17.77 8.80 16.80
C GLY A 63 17.43 7.38 17.27
N GLY A 64 17.35 6.40 16.37
CA GLY A 64 16.83 5.07 16.66
C GLY A 64 15.31 5.04 16.85
N ASP A 65 14.61 6.09 16.43
CA ASP A 65 13.17 6.23 16.64
C ASP A 65 12.39 5.25 15.75
N PRO A 66 11.39 4.53 16.30
CA PRO A 66 10.65 3.51 15.57
C PRO A 66 9.61 4.12 14.63
N LEU A 67 9.15 3.33 13.65
CA LEU A 67 7.90 3.58 12.95
C LEU A 67 6.75 3.62 13.98
N VAL A 68 5.98 4.71 13.95
CA VAL A 68 4.78 4.87 14.76
C VAL A 68 3.55 4.67 13.88
N VAL A 69 2.56 3.97 14.43
CA VAL A 69 1.25 3.80 13.80
C VAL A 69 0.20 4.41 14.70
N THR A 70 -0.58 5.35 14.17
CA THR A 70 -1.74 5.93 14.84
C THR A 70 -3.02 5.55 14.13
N ASP A 71 -4.17 5.81 14.74
CA ASP A 71 -5.43 5.91 14.00
C ASP A 71 -5.47 7.23 13.21
N LEU A 72 -6.53 7.43 12.42
CA LEU A 72 -6.72 8.66 11.63
C LEU A 72 -7.01 9.90 12.47
N ASP A 73 -7.36 9.73 13.75
CA ASP A 73 -7.51 10.81 14.72
C ASP A 73 -6.17 11.15 15.41
N GLY A 74 -5.07 10.49 15.04
CA GLY A 74 -3.72 10.70 15.60
C GLY A 74 -3.48 10.01 16.94
N ARG A 75 -4.36 9.13 17.41
CA ARG A 75 -4.15 8.35 18.64
C ARG A 75 -3.19 7.19 18.40
N PRO A 76 -2.19 6.96 19.27
CA PRO A 76 -1.27 5.86 19.10
C PRO A 76 -1.98 4.49 19.07
N VAL A 77 -1.70 3.71 18.04
CA VAL A 77 -2.15 2.31 17.91
C VAL A 77 -1.02 1.37 18.30
N THR A 78 0.18 1.55 17.73
CA THR A 78 1.37 0.75 18.05
C THR A 78 2.66 1.43 17.58
N GLN A 79 3.78 0.82 17.92
CA GLN A 79 5.11 1.13 17.38
C GLN A 79 5.70 -0.15 16.78
N VAL A 80 6.61 0.00 15.80
CA VAL A 80 7.30 -1.13 15.16
C VAL A 80 8.81 -1.00 15.41
N PRO A 81 9.34 -1.51 16.54
CA PRO A 81 10.74 -1.31 16.92
C PRO A 81 11.78 -1.90 15.96
N ALA A 82 11.38 -2.84 15.11
CA ALA A 82 12.27 -3.43 14.10
C ALA A 82 12.50 -2.52 12.87
N VAL A 83 11.74 -1.43 12.77
CA VAL A 83 11.74 -0.46 11.68
C VAL A 83 11.97 0.91 12.31
N THR A 84 13.21 1.40 12.22
CA THR A 84 13.64 2.65 12.86
C THR A 84 14.27 3.57 11.83
N ASP A 85 14.53 4.82 12.22
CA ASP A 85 15.37 5.75 11.46
C ASP A 85 14.85 5.90 10.02
N LEU A 86 13.60 6.35 9.87
CA LEU A 86 12.94 6.44 8.59
C LEU A 86 13.04 7.85 8.00
N SER A 87 13.47 7.93 6.74
CA SER A 87 13.46 9.19 5.99
C SER A 87 12.18 9.38 5.17
N ASP A 88 11.54 8.29 4.79
CA ASP A 88 10.33 8.27 3.96
C ASP A 88 9.60 6.93 4.08
N LEU A 89 8.32 6.91 3.73
CA LEU A 89 7.48 5.71 3.70
C LEU A 89 6.29 5.88 2.75
N VAL A 90 5.86 4.78 2.13
CA VAL A 90 4.76 4.76 1.17
C VAL A 90 4.06 3.40 1.17
N LEU A 91 2.75 3.38 0.96
CA LEU A 91 2.00 2.14 0.83
C LEU A 91 1.99 1.69 -0.63
N SER A 92 2.14 0.38 -0.87
CA SER A 92 2.01 -0.19 -2.21
C SER A 92 0.61 0.02 -2.78
N ASP A 93 0.47 -0.01 -4.11
CA ASP A 93 -0.82 0.18 -4.80
C ASP A 93 -1.92 -0.81 -4.34
N ASP A 94 -1.54 -2.05 -4.01
CA ASP A 94 -2.44 -3.07 -3.48
C ASP A 94 -2.69 -2.94 -1.97
N ARG A 95 -2.06 -1.95 -1.35
CA ARG A 95 -2.16 -1.58 0.06
C ARG A 95 -1.70 -2.69 1.01
N ARG A 96 -0.91 -3.65 0.53
CA ARG A 96 -0.45 -4.80 1.34
C ARG A 96 0.93 -4.59 1.96
N THR A 97 1.75 -3.75 1.35
CA THR A 97 3.13 -3.57 1.76
C THR A 97 3.38 -2.11 2.05
N LEU A 98 3.83 -1.80 3.26
CA LEU A 98 4.42 -0.52 3.58
C LEU A 98 5.91 -0.58 3.23
N LEU A 99 6.34 0.25 2.30
CA LEU A 99 7.73 0.42 1.92
C LEU A 99 8.30 1.60 2.71
N ALA A 100 9.46 1.44 3.34
CA ALA A 100 10.08 2.51 4.12
C ALA A 100 11.57 2.63 3.80
N ALA A 101 12.04 3.86 3.57
CA ALA A 101 13.46 4.16 3.43
C ALA A 101 14.09 4.19 4.83
N GLN A 102 14.91 3.20 5.16
CA GLN A 102 15.42 2.96 6.51
C GLN A 102 16.93 3.24 6.61
N GLY A 103 17.30 4.14 7.52
CA GLY A 103 18.65 4.46 7.96
C GLY A 103 19.57 4.95 6.85
N PHE A 104 19.00 5.47 5.75
CA PHE A 104 19.67 5.68 4.45
C PHE A 104 20.29 4.42 3.80
N ALA A 105 20.24 3.28 4.47
CA ALA A 105 20.91 2.05 4.06
C ALA A 105 20.12 1.25 3.01
N GLY A 106 18.87 1.63 2.73
CA GLY A 106 18.03 0.95 1.76
C GLY A 106 16.55 1.09 2.06
N VAL A 107 15.76 0.18 1.50
CA VAL A 107 14.32 0.09 1.70
C VAL A 107 13.98 -1.16 2.51
N VAL A 108 13.06 -1.05 3.47
CA VAL A 108 12.43 -2.17 4.14
C VAL A 108 10.98 -2.29 3.67
N ALA A 109 10.55 -3.51 3.36
CA ALA A 109 9.14 -3.82 3.11
C ALA A 109 8.53 -4.43 4.36
N VAL A 110 7.42 -3.87 4.80
CA VAL A 110 6.68 -4.28 5.99
C VAL A 110 5.28 -4.72 5.55
N ASP A 111 4.84 -5.88 6.02
CA ASP A 111 3.45 -6.31 5.80
C ASP A 111 2.51 -5.34 6.53
N ALA A 112 1.60 -4.69 5.81
CA ALA A 112 0.75 -3.63 6.36
C ALA A 112 -0.31 -4.16 7.33
N ASP A 113 -0.67 -5.45 7.24
CA ASP A 113 -1.63 -6.09 8.14
C ASP A 113 -0.97 -6.44 9.48
N THR A 114 0.18 -7.10 9.43
CA THR A 114 0.87 -7.66 10.61
C THR A 114 1.93 -6.73 11.19
N LEU A 115 2.36 -5.71 10.45
CA LEU A 115 3.44 -4.77 10.79
C LEU A 115 4.78 -5.47 11.02
N THR A 116 5.00 -6.60 10.35
CA THR A 116 6.26 -7.35 10.39
C THR A 116 7.09 -7.11 9.14
N VAL A 117 8.40 -7.00 9.29
CA VAL A 117 9.33 -6.88 8.16
C VAL A 117 9.23 -8.13 7.28
N ALA A 118 8.87 -7.95 6.02
CA ALA A 118 8.74 -8.99 5.02
C ALA A 118 9.99 -9.11 4.14
N ALA A 119 10.66 -8.00 3.83
CA ALA A 119 11.89 -7.98 3.05
C ALA A 119 12.75 -6.75 3.34
N ARG A 120 14.03 -6.82 2.97
CA ARG A 120 14.98 -5.70 3.01
C ARG A 120 15.72 -5.62 1.67
N TYR A 121 15.84 -4.41 1.15
CA TYR A 121 16.49 -4.08 -0.11
C TYR A 121 17.65 -3.14 0.19
N PRO A 122 18.88 -3.65 0.31
CA PRO A 122 20.03 -2.81 0.59
C PRO A 122 20.25 -1.82 -0.57
N ALA A 123 20.65 -0.60 -0.22
CA ALA A 123 21.12 0.38 -1.17
C ALA A 123 22.41 -0.12 -1.85
N PRO A 124 22.70 0.32 -3.08
CA PRO A 124 24.01 0.16 -3.67
C PRO A 124 25.12 0.72 -2.76
N GLU A 125 26.34 0.21 -2.91
CA GLU A 125 27.48 0.74 -2.16
C GLU A 125 27.66 2.25 -2.42
N GLY A 126 27.82 3.01 -1.33
CA GLY A 126 27.96 4.47 -1.39
C GLY A 126 26.65 5.26 -1.59
N ALA A 127 25.50 4.59 -1.73
CA ALA A 127 24.20 5.24 -1.91
C ALA A 127 23.44 5.39 -0.59
N CYS A 128 22.86 6.57 -0.38
CA CYS A 128 22.01 6.93 0.75
C CYS A 128 20.58 7.14 0.24
N VAL A 129 19.68 6.20 0.53
CA VAL A 129 18.28 6.23 0.08
C VAL A 129 17.46 7.15 0.97
N TYR A 130 16.88 8.19 0.39
CA TYR A 130 16.05 9.17 1.11
C TYR A 130 14.56 8.96 0.90
N THR A 131 14.17 8.56 -0.31
CA THR A 131 12.77 8.44 -0.72
C THR A 131 12.49 7.09 -1.33
N VAL A 132 11.25 6.64 -1.24
CA VAL A 132 10.81 5.35 -1.78
C VAL A 132 9.44 5.46 -2.44
N GLU A 133 9.29 4.83 -3.60
CA GLU A 133 8.02 4.78 -4.34
C GLU A 133 7.77 3.38 -4.92
N PRO A 134 6.53 2.87 -4.91
CA PRO A 134 6.17 1.71 -5.71
C PRO A 134 6.08 2.12 -7.20
N SER A 135 6.42 1.19 -8.09
CA SER A 135 6.25 1.37 -9.53
C SER A 135 5.93 0.03 -10.19
N GLY A 136 4.64 -0.30 -10.26
CA GLY A 136 4.19 -1.59 -10.78
C GLY A 136 4.71 -2.73 -9.91
N ASP A 137 5.54 -3.60 -10.47
CA ASP A 137 6.14 -4.73 -9.73
C ASP A 137 7.52 -4.41 -9.11
N LYS A 138 7.86 -3.12 -9.02
CA LYS A 138 9.17 -2.64 -8.55
C LYS A 138 9.03 -1.68 -7.38
N VAL A 139 10.10 -1.59 -6.63
CA VAL A 139 10.38 -0.56 -5.63
C VAL A 139 11.47 0.33 -6.20
N VAL A 140 11.23 1.64 -6.17
CA VAL A 140 12.16 2.68 -6.62
C VAL A 140 12.64 3.45 -5.41
N GLY A 141 13.96 3.44 -5.18
CA GLY A 141 14.60 4.26 -4.15
C GLY A 141 15.29 5.46 -4.77
N GLY A 142 14.90 6.68 -4.36
CA GLY A 142 15.61 7.90 -4.68
C GLY A 142 16.77 8.10 -3.70
N PHE A 143 18.01 8.15 -4.22
CA PHE A 143 19.21 8.24 -3.39
C PHE A 143 20.19 9.33 -3.85
N VAL A 144 21.08 9.69 -2.93
CA VAL A 144 22.27 10.51 -3.18
C VAL A 144 23.52 9.76 -2.72
N ASP A 145 24.71 10.22 -3.09
CA ASP A 145 25.94 9.64 -2.58
C ASP A 145 26.12 9.95 -1.08
N CYS A 146 26.37 8.92 -0.26
CA CYS A 146 26.53 9.00 1.20
C CYS A 146 27.76 9.79 1.66
N GLY A 147 28.60 10.27 0.73
CA GLY A 147 29.93 10.78 1.03
C GLY A 147 30.33 11.96 0.16
N LEU A 148 29.55 13.05 0.12
CA LEU A 148 30.00 14.46 0.21
C LEU A 148 29.01 15.44 -0.43
N GLY A 149 28.99 16.66 0.10
CA GLY A 149 28.41 17.86 -0.53
C GLY A 149 29.11 18.29 -1.82
N THR A 150 29.30 17.39 -2.77
CA THR A 150 29.76 17.69 -4.13
C THR A 150 28.76 17.10 -5.10
N GLY A 151 27.79 17.90 -5.51
CA GLY A 151 26.73 17.46 -6.41
C GLY A 151 27.29 16.70 -7.61
N ARG A 152 26.80 15.48 -7.82
CA ARG A 152 26.61 14.77 -9.11
C ARG A 152 26.24 13.32 -8.82
N GLY A 153 24.93 13.06 -8.71
CA GLY A 153 24.42 11.69 -8.66
C GLY A 153 23.00 11.63 -8.12
N ARG A 154 21.99 11.77 -8.98
CA ARG A 154 20.68 11.18 -8.71
C ARG A 154 20.73 9.79 -9.33
N GLY A 155 20.91 8.77 -8.50
CA GLY A 155 20.76 7.40 -8.95
C GLY A 155 19.39 6.87 -8.55
N GLU A 156 18.87 5.95 -9.37
CA GLU A 156 17.62 5.24 -9.10
C GLU A 156 17.99 3.80 -8.73
N ALA A 157 17.69 3.38 -7.50
CA ALA A 157 17.86 1.99 -7.10
C ALA A 157 16.55 1.26 -7.40
N ARG A 158 16.65 0.15 -8.15
CA ARG A 158 15.48 -0.68 -8.51
C ARG A 158 15.58 -2.03 -7.85
N ALA A 159 14.58 -2.39 -7.07
CA ALA A 159 14.39 -3.74 -6.56
C ALA A 159 13.03 -4.28 -7.03
N ALA A 160 12.93 -5.58 -7.27
CA ALA A 160 11.63 -6.22 -7.50
C ALA A 160 10.86 -6.28 -6.17
N ALA A 161 9.59 -5.90 -6.18
CA ALA A 161 8.71 -6.05 -5.03
C ALA A 161 8.55 -7.56 -4.70
N PRO A 162 8.38 -7.93 -3.42
CA PRO A 162 8.28 -9.32 -3.06
C PRO A 162 6.91 -9.84 -3.53
N ARG A 163 6.90 -10.82 -4.43
CA ARG A 163 5.69 -11.60 -4.71
C ARG A 163 5.49 -12.58 -3.55
N ARG A 164 4.36 -12.49 -2.86
CA ARG A 164 4.05 -13.47 -1.81
C ARG A 164 4.06 -14.88 -2.44
N ALA A 165 4.75 -15.82 -1.80
CA ALA A 165 4.51 -17.23 -2.04
C ALA A 165 3.00 -17.48 -1.87
N GLY A 166 2.39 -18.17 -2.83
CA GLY A 166 0.94 -18.36 -2.89
C GLY A 166 0.35 -18.81 -1.55
N ARG A 167 -0.86 -18.32 -1.25
CA ARG A 167 -1.66 -18.74 -0.09
C ARG A 167 -1.62 -20.26 0.01
N PRO A 168 -1.24 -20.87 1.16
CA PRO A 168 -1.33 -22.32 1.30
C PRO A 168 -2.78 -22.72 1.00
N THR A 169 -2.96 -23.57 0.00
CA THR A 169 -4.25 -24.18 -0.31
C THR A 169 -4.76 -24.83 0.96
N SER A 170 -6.01 -24.54 1.33
CA SER A 170 -6.64 -25.10 2.53
C SER A 170 -6.39 -26.61 2.63
N PRO A 171 -6.13 -27.15 3.84
CA PRO A 171 -5.97 -28.58 4.01
C PRO A 171 -7.24 -29.31 3.53
N PRO A 172 -7.11 -30.53 2.97
CA PRO A 172 -8.25 -31.30 2.49
C PRO A 172 -9.25 -31.52 3.62
N GLU A 173 -10.52 -31.28 3.30
CA GLU A 173 -11.65 -31.46 4.22
C GLU A 173 -11.67 -32.91 4.75
N PRO A 174 -11.83 -33.13 6.07
CA PRO A 174 -11.84 -34.47 6.65
C PRO A 174 -13.05 -35.24 6.12
N ARG A 175 -12.79 -36.36 5.42
CA ARG A 175 -13.85 -37.28 5.00
C ARG A 175 -14.47 -37.90 6.24
N THR A 176 -15.75 -37.61 6.46
CA THR A 176 -16.58 -38.34 7.42
C THR A 176 -16.64 -39.80 7.01
N ALA A 177 -16.08 -40.68 7.85
CA ALA A 177 -16.23 -42.12 7.69
C ALA A 177 -17.70 -42.48 7.94
N THR A 178 -18.35 -43.08 6.94
CA THR A 178 -19.64 -43.74 7.09
C THR A 178 -19.45 -44.96 8.00
N PRO A 179 -20.23 -45.13 9.07
CA PRO A 179 -20.20 -46.36 9.86
C PRO A 179 -20.79 -47.51 9.04
N ASP A 180 -20.05 -48.62 8.95
CA ASP A 180 -20.53 -49.87 8.37
C ASP A 180 -21.63 -50.52 9.23
N PRO A 181 -22.59 -51.24 8.61
CA PRO A 181 -23.76 -51.82 9.24
C PRO A 181 -23.47 -53.03 10.15
#